data_AF-A0A8D8CWI2-F1
#
_entry.id   AF-A0A8D8CWI2-F1
#
_cell.length_a   1.000
_cell.length_b   1.000
_cell.length_c   1.000
_cell.angle_alpha   90.00
_cell.angle_beta   90.00
_cell.angle_gamma   90.00
#
_symmetry.space_group_name_H-M   'P 1'
#
loop_
_entity.id
_entity.type
_entity.pdbx_description
1 polymer ?
#
loop_
_entity_poly.entity_id
_entity_poly.type
_entity_poly.pdbx_seq_one_letter_code
_entity_poly.pdbx_strand_id
1 'polypeptide(L)'
;MANYVPVQYREVPMRQLSSSARGWREINVSTGGIHNMLQDVKTSEQCGGYCFAEREDYRSNRFLYWRTCRDSIYLCELSMNLNLGNNQLRISFDESPILSVEVTGNRLQVFVLIATVTSIHRIVLRHPKV
;
A
#
# COMPACT_ATOMS: atom_id res chain seq x y z
N MET A 1 41.84 8.59 -19.94
CA MET A 1 41.10 7.49 -19.29
C MET A 1 40.12 8.11 -18.32
N ALA A 2 38.81 7.91 -18.53
CA ALA A 2 37.80 8.39 -17.59
C ALA A 2 37.77 7.44 -16.38
N ASN A 3 37.89 7.99 -15.16
CA ASN A 3 37.81 7.22 -13.93
C ASN A 3 36.40 6.65 -13.78
N TYR A 4 36.29 5.33 -13.70
CA TYR A 4 35.05 4.64 -13.41
C TYR A 4 34.67 4.85 -11.93
N VAL A 5 33.54 5.51 -11.69
CA VAL A 5 32.95 5.63 -10.36
C VAL A 5 31.82 4.61 -10.28
N PRO A 6 31.90 3.59 -9.40
CA PRO A 6 30.84 2.62 -9.24
C PRO A 6 29.58 3.30 -8.69
N VAL A 7 28.45 3.09 -9.36
CA VAL A 7 27.15 3.55 -8.89
C VAL A 7 26.78 2.73 -7.65
N GLN A 8 26.58 3.41 -6.52
CA GLN A 8 26.11 2.80 -5.28
C GLN A 8 24.64 3.14 -5.07
N TYR A 9 23.82 2.12 -4.82
CA TYR A 9 22.43 2.30 -4.46
C TYR A 9 22.30 2.26 -2.94
N ARG A 10 21.57 3.22 -2.37
CA ARG A 10 21.21 3.23 -0.95
C ARG A 10 19.73 2.89 -0.83
N GLU A 11 19.44 1.85 -0.05
CA GLU A 11 18.07 1.57 0.35
C GLU A 11 17.57 2.70 1.25
N VAL A 12 16.45 3.33 0.88
CA VAL A 12 15.81 4.36 1.69
C VAL A 12 14.69 3.71 2.49
N PRO A 13 14.79 3.63 3.83
CA PRO A 13 13.76 3.02 4.64
C PRO A 13 12.43 3.77 4.47
N MET A 14 11.37 3.07 4.03
CA MET A 14 10.08 3.72 3.75
C MET A 14 9.44 4.40 4.97
N ARG A 15 9.83 4.01 6.19
CA ARG A 15 9.45 4.70 7.45
C ARG A 15 9.84 6.19 7.43
N GLN A 16 10.86 6.56 6.65
CA GLN A 16 11.30 7.95 6.50
C GLN A 16 10.47 8.73 5.47
N LEU A 17 9.76 8.06 4.56
CA LEU A 17 8.84 8.68 3.59
C LEU A 17 7.54 9.14 4.24
N SER A 18 7.16 8.56 5.38
CA SER A 18 6.01 8.97 6.18
C SER A 18 6.31 10.12 7.16
N SER A 19 7.47 10.77 7.06
CA SER A 19 7.94 11.80 8.00
C SER A 19 7.13 13.11 7.95
N SER A 20 6.28 13.31 6.94
CA SER A 20 5.26 14.35 7.02
C SER A 20 4.11 13.85 7.86
N ALA A 21 3.97 14.41 9.06
CA ALA A 21 2.97 14.11 10.11
C ALA A 21 1.49 14.34 9.69
N ARG A 22 1.15 14.23 8.41
CA ARG A 22 -0.22 14.22 7.93
C ARG A 22 -0.75 12.80 8.16
N GLY A 23 -1.57 12.65 9.19
CA GLY A 23 -2.01 11.38 9.74
C GLY A 23 -2.60 10.42 8.71
N TRP A 24 -2.52 9.13 9.04
CA TRP A 24 -3.14 8.06 8.27
C TRP A 24 -4.65 8.30 8.19
N ARG A 25 -5.22 8.20 6.98
CA ARG A 25 -6.67 7.99 6.86
C ARG A 25 -6.95 6.56 7.28
N GLU A 26 -7.87 6.37 8.21
CA GLU A 26 -8.18 5.04 8.75
C GLU A 26 -9.57 4.58 8.32
N ILE A 27 -9.68 3.32 7.93
CA ILE A 27 -10.94 2.62 7.64
C ILE A 27 -10.95 1.33 8.45
N ASN A 28 -12.04 1.06 9.16
CA ASN A 28 -12.25 -0.22 9.83
C ASN A 28 -13.35 -0.99 9.10
N VAL A 29 -13.11 -2.26 8.83
CA VAL A 29 -14.02 -3.14 8.08
C VAL A 29 -14.44 -4.29 8.99
N SER A 30 -15.71 -4.28 9.38
CA SER A 30 -16.30 -5.38 10.13
C SER A 30 -16.54 -6.58 9.23
N THR A 31 -15.84 -7.67 9.53
CA THR A 31 -15.90 -8.92 8.75
C THR A 31 -16.90 -9.93 9.29
N GLY A 32 -17.69 -9.57 10.32
CA GLY A 32 -18.75 -10.41 10.88
C GLY A 32 -18.26 -11.69 11.57
N GLY A 33 -16.95 -11.82 11.80
CA GLY A 33 -16.35 -12.94 12.54
C GLY A 33 -16.72 -12.93 14.02
N ILE A 34 -16.65 -14.09 14.66
CA ILE A 34 -16.78 -14.19 16.12
C ILE A 34 -15.50 -13.59 16.73
N HIS A 35 -15.64 -12.42 17.36
CA HIS A 35 -14.58 -11.75 18.09
C HIS A 35 -13.80 -12.72 18.99
N ASN A 36 -12.47 -12.58 19.00
CA ASN A 36 -11.47 -13.30 19.79
C ASN A 36 -11.08 -14.73 19.36
N MET A 37 -11.68 -15.35 18.33
CA MET A 37 -11.31 -16.73 17.95
C MET A 37 -10.03 -16.85 17.10
N LEU A 38 -9.53 -15.76 16.51
CA LEU A 38 -8.43 -15.80 15.54
C LEU A 38 -7.15 -15.11 16.03
N GLN A 39 -7.02 -14.87 17.34
CA GLN A 39 -5.89 -14.10 17.90
C GLN A 39 -4.54 -14.83 17.81
N ASP A 40 -4.55 -16.17 17.74
CA ASP A 40 -3.33 -17.00 17.67
C ASP A 40 -2.86 -17.30 16.24
N VAL A 41 -3.59 -16.85 15.21
CA VAL A 41 -3.20 -17.07 13.81
C VAL A 41 -2.01 -16.17 13.47
N LYS A 42 -0.84 -16.78 13.34
CA LYS A 42 0.38 -16.11 12.91
C LYS A 42 0.45 -16.10 11.39
N THR A 43 0.23 -14.93 10.80
CA THR A 43 0.51 -14.68 9.39
C THR A 43 1.82 -13.92 9.23
N SER A 44 2.56 -14.22 8.17
CA SER A 44 3.75 -13.44 7.84
C SER A 44 3.33 -12.04 7.39
N GLU A 45 4.02 -11.02 7.88
CA GLU A 45 3.88 -9.67 7.32
C GLU A 45 4.35 -9.68 5.86
N GLN A 46 3.56 -9.05 5.01
CA GLN A 46 3.80 -8.95 3.57
C GLN A 46 3.98 -7.49 3.20
N CYS A 47 4.76 -7.22 2.17
CA CYS A 47 4.84 -5.89 1.58
C CYS A 47 5.07 -5.98 0.08
N GLY A 48 4.76 -4.91 -0.62
CA GLY A 48 4.98 -4.84 -2.05
C GLY A 48 4.81 -3.43 -2.59
N GLY A 49 5.03 -3.31 -3.89
CA GLY A 49 4.86 -2.08 -4.63
C GLY A 49 4.10 -2.32 -5.93
N TYR A 50 3.41 -1.30 -6.40
CA TYR A 50 2.76 -1.29 -7.71
C TYR A 50 3.09 0.02 -8.43
N CYS A 51 3.75 -0.08 -9.57
CA CYS A 51 3.98 1.06 -10.45
C CYS A 51 2.70 1.33 -11.24
N PHE A 52 2.17 2.56 -11.16
CA PHE A 52 1.02 2.91 -11.97
C PHE A 52 1.42 2.93 -13.45
N ALA A 53 0.46 2.61 -14.32
CA ALA A 53 0.68 2.61 -15.76
C ALA A 53 1.29 3.93 -16.24
N GLU A 54 2.25 3.84 -17.16
CA GLU A 54 2.95 5.00 -17.70
C GLU A 54 1.98 6.03 -18.30
N ARG A 55 2.26 7.29 -18.01
CA ARG A 55 1.52 8.45 -18.49
C ARG A 55 2.51 9.53 -18.90
N GLU A 56 2.06 10.42 -19.78
CA GLU A 56 2.84 11.57 -20.24
C GLU A 56 2.48 12.87 -19.49
N ASP A 57 1.64 12.76 -18.45
CA ASP A 57 1.17 13.90 -17.65
C ASP A 57 1.80 13.93 -16.25
N TYR A 58 1.37 14.88 -15.42
CA TYR A 58 1.83 15.06 -14.04
C TYR A 58 1.58 13.86 -13.11
N ARG A 59 0.78 12.87 -13.56
CA ARG A 59 0.48 11.63 -12.82
C ARG A 59 1.46 10.49 -13.17
N SER A 60 2.48 10.76 -13.99
CA SER A 60 3.62 9.87 -14.25
C SER A 60 4.52 9.70 -13.02
N ASN A 61 5.39 8.68 -13.04
CA ASN A 61 6.36 8.37 -11.96
C ASN A 61 5.71 8.24 -10.57
N ARG A 62 4.50 7.69 -10.53
CA ARG A 62 3.80 7.37 -9.30
C ARG A 62 3.87 5.88 -9.02
N PHE A 63 3.87 5.52 -7.76
CA PHE A 63 3.78 4.14 -7.33
C PHE A 63 3.03 4.03 -6.01
N LEU A 64 2.39 2.89 -5.80
CA LEU A 64 1.72 2.54 -4.57
C LEU A 64 2.64 1.59 -3.81
N TYR A 65 3.03 1.97 -2.60
CA TYR A 65 3.63 1.05 -1.63
C TYR A 65 2.55 0.50 -0.71
N TRP A 66 2.68 -0.77 -0.34
CA TRP A 66 1.82 -1.39 0.66
C TRP A 66 2.59 -2.32 1.58
N ARG A 67 2.09 -2.45 2.81
CA ARG A 67 2.53 -3.45 3.78
C ARG A 67 1.37 -3.90 4.66
N THR A 68 1.43 -5.14 5.15
CA THR A 68 0.50 -5.68 6.13
C THR A 68 1.14 -5.74 7.50
N CYS A 69 0.34 -5.60 8.55
CA CYS A 69 0.69 -5.92 9.93
C CYS A 69 -0.55 -6.51 10.57
N ARG A 70 -0.52 -7.82 10.88
CA ARG A 70 -1.66 -8.58 11.43
C ARG A 70 -2.91 -8.47 10.55
N ASP A 71 -3.91 -7.75 11.02
CA ASP A 71 -5.24 -7.52 10.44
C ASP A 71 -5.33 -6.19 9.67
N SER A 72 -4.22 -5.46 9.57
CA SER A 72 -4.18 -4.11 9.01
C SER A 72 -3.30 -4.06 7.78
N ILE A 73 -3.77 -3.41 6.71
CA ILE A 73 -2.96 -3.02 5.56
C ILE A 73 -2.70 -1.51 5.59
N TYR A 74 -1.47 -1.15 5.24
CA TYR A 74 -0.98 0.22 5.15
C TYR A 74 -0.62 0.50 3.71
N LEU A 75 -1.25 1.52 3.12
CA LEU A 75 -1.09 1.93 1.73
C LEU A 75 -0.49 3.35 1.72
N CYS A 76 0.53 3.57 0.89
CA CYS A 76 1.14 4.88 0.68
C CYS A 76 1.35 5.13 -0.81
N GLU A 77 0.68 6.14 -1.35
CA GLU A 77 0.95 6.61 -2.72
C GLU A 77 2.16 7.54 -2.71
N LEU A 78 3.10 7.31 -3.63
CA LEU A 78 4.33 8.08 -3.76
C LEU A 78 4.44 8.60 -5.20
N SER A 79 5.08 9.75 -5.36
CA SER A 79 5.34 10.37 -6.66
C SER A 79 6.74 10.93 -6.66
N MET A 80 7.49 10.67 -7.73
CA MET A 80 8.80 11.30 -7.94
C MET A 80 8.68 12.72 -8.53
N ASN A 81 7.51 13.07 -9.06
CA ASN A 81 7.29 14.36 -9.71
C ASN A 81 6.67 15.41 -8.77
N LEU A 82 5.89 14.97 -7.77
CA LEU A 82 5.07 15.85 -6.94
C LEU A 82 5.07 15.40 -5.48
N ASN A 83 5.00 16.36 -4.55
CA ASN A 83 4.73 16.06 -3.15
C ASN A 83 3.23 15.81 -2.95
N LEU A 84 2.86 14.54 -2.74
CA LEU A 84 1.46 14.16 -2.52
C LEU A 84 1.03 14.47 -1.07
N GLY A 85 -0.20 14.95 -0.90
CA GLY A 85 -0.87 15.10 0.38
C GLY A 85 -1.96 14.05 0.56
N ASN A 86 -2.27 13.68 1.81
CA ASN A 86 -3.29 12.67 2.14
C ASN A 86 -3.10 11.33 1.40
N ASN A 87 -1.85 10.98 1.13
CA ASN A 87 -1.44 9.82 0.34
C ASN A 87 -1.32 8.53 1.14
N GLN A 88 -1.66 8.56 2.44
CA GLN A 88 -1.56 7.44 3.37
C GLN A 88 -2.96 6.94 3.74
N LEU A 89 -3.15 5.62 3.71
CA LEU A 89 -4.40 4.94 4.05
C LEU A 89 -4.10 3.67 4.85
N ARG A 90 -4.74 3.51 6.00
CA ARG A 90 -4.73 2.30 6.81
C ARG A 90 -6.13 1.68 6.75
N ILE A 91 -6.20 0.38 6.50
CA ILE A 91 -7.45 -0.37 6.56
C ILE A 91 -7.25 -1.52 7.53
N SER A 92 -8.09 -1.61 8.55
CA SER A 92 -8.10 -2.70 9.54
C SER A 92 -9.31 -3.60 9.29
N PHE A 93 -9.11 -4.91 9.32
CA PHE A 93 -10.15 -5.92 9.16
C PHE A 93 -10.45 -6.56 10.51
N ASP A 94 -11.56 -6.21 11.15
CA ASP A 94 -11.87 -6.54 12.56
C ASP A 94 -11.48 -7.97 12.94
N GLU A 95 -10.32 -8.10 13.60
CA GLU A 95 -9.74 -9.35 14.10
C GLU A 95 -9.61 -10.48 13.05
N SER A 96 -9.46 -10.12 11.78
CA SER A 96 -9.29 -11.07 10.67
C SER A 96 -7.91 -10.88 10.03
N PRO A 97 -6.91 -11.70 10.42
CA PRO A 97 -5.55 -11.60 9.88
C PRO A 97 -5.53 -11.66 8.36
N ILE A 98 -4.64 -10.86 7.76
CA ILE A 98 -4.44 -10.85 6.31
C ILE A 98 -3.57 -12.05 5.93
N LEU A 99 -4.03 -12.83 4.95
CA LEU A 99 -3.33 -14.01 4.42
C LEU A 99 -2.55 -13.69 3.15
N SER A 100 -3.12 -12.86 2.27
CA SER A 100 -2.52 -12.50 0.99
C SER A 100 -3.03 -11.16 0.49
N VAL A 101 -2.16 -10.44 -0.22
CA VAL A 101 -2.46 -9.19 -0.91
C VAL A 101 -1.95 -9.28 -2.34
N GLU A 102 -2.83 -8.99 -3.28
CA GLU A 102 -2.50 -8.87 -4.71
C GLU A 102 -2.88 -7.47 -5.19
N VAL A 103 -1.96 -6.80 -5.89
CA VAL A 103 -2.21 -5.47 -6.46
C VAL A 103 -2.08 -5.54 -7.97
N THR A 104 -3.15 -5.14 -8.65
CA THR A 104 -3.22 -5.08 -10.11
C THR A 104 -3.99 -3.85 -10.55
N GLY A 105 -3.92 -3.47 -11.81
CA GLY A 105 -4.56 -2.24 -12.25
C GLY A 105 -4.54 -2.02 -13.75
N ASN A 106 -5.17 -0.93 -14.16
CA ASN A 106 -5.18 -0.45 -15.52
C ASN A 106 -4.96 1.08 -15.53
N ARG A 107 -5.08 1.70 -16.72
CA ARG A 107 -4.85 3.15 -16.90
C ARG A 107 -5.84 4.06 -16.14
N LEU A 108 -6.90 3.51 -15.54
CA LEU A 108 -7.96 4.28 -14.86
C LEU A 108 -7.97 4.06 -13.35
N GLN A 109 -7.67 2.82 -12.91
CA GLN A 109 -7.82 2.42 -11.52
C GLN A 109 -6.88 1.28 -11.17
N VAL A 110 -6.56 1.21 -9.88
CA VAL A 110 -5.82 0.12 -9.25
C VAL A 110 -6.75 -0.64 -8.31
N PHE A 111 -6.60 -1.96 -8.33
CA PHE A 111 -7.31 -2.91 -7.50
C PHE A 111 -6.34 -3.48 -6.48
N VAL A 112 -6.69 -3.38 -5.21
CA VAL A 112 -6.02 -4.08 -4.12
C VAL A 112 -6.96 -5.19 -3.67
N LEU A 113 -6.58 -6.43 -3.94
CA LEU A 113 -7.29 -7.62 -3.53
C LEU A 113 -6.65 -8.14 -2.24
N ILE A 114 -7.48 -8.36 -1.22
CA ILE A 114 -7.02 -8.75 0.11
C ILE A 114 -7.81 -9.97 0.53
N ALA A 115 -7.13 -11.07 0.79
CA ALA A 115 -7.71 -12.24 1.41
C ALA A 115 -7.40 -12.20 2.91
N THR A 116 -8.43 -12.19 3.75
CA THR A 116 -8.32 -12.38 5.19
C THR A 116 -8.75 -13.81 5.55
N VAL A 117 -8.68 -14.18 6.82
CA VAL A 117 -9.16 -15.48 7.29
C VAL A 117 -10.67 -15.68 7.06
N THR A 118 -11.45 -14.59 7.14
CA THR A 118 -12.92 -14.66 7.12
C THR A 118 -13.56 -14.12 5.83
N SER A 119 -12.82 -13.38 5.00
CA SER A 119 -13.40 -12.67 3.86
C SER A 119 -12.38 -12.32 2.78
N ILE A 120 -12.90 -11.91 1.61
CA ILE A 120 -12.11 -11.35 0.51
C ILE A 120 -12.60 -9.93 0.25
N HIS A 121 -11.66 -8.99 0.15
CA HIS A 121 -11.95 -7.58 -0.09
C HIS A 121 -11.33 -7.12 -1.40
N ARG A 122 -12.06 -6.25 -2.09
CA ARG A 122 -11.58 -5.55 -3.29
C ARG A 122 -11.68 -4.05 -3.06
N ILE A 123 -10.52 -3.41 -2.95
CA ILE A 123 -10.43 -1.95 -2.87
C ILE A 123 -10.12 -1.40 -4.26
N VAL A 124 -10.84 -0.35 -4.65
CA VAL A 124 -10.65 0.32 -5.94
C VAL A 124 -10.09 1.71 -5.70
N LEU A 125 -8.82 1.91 -6.06
CA LEU A 125 -8.15 3.21 -6.03
C LEU A 125 -8.23 3.84 -7.42
N ARG A 126 -9.04 4.89 -7.55
CA ARG A 126 -9.18 5.62 -8.81
C ARG A 126 -8.09 6.68 -8.92
N HIS A 127 -7.56 6.88 -10.13
CA HIS A 127 -6.66 7.99 -10.36
C HIS A 127 -7.36 9.34 -10.13
N PRO A 128 -6.64 10.36 -9.64
CA PRO A 128 -7.16 11.71 -9.54
C PRO A 128 -7.71 12.16 -10.90
N LYS A 129 -8.94 12.68 -10.87
CA LYS A 129 -9.49 13.44 -11.99
C LYS A 129 -8.76 14.79 -12.03
N VAL A 130 -8.54 15.29 -13.24
CA VAL A 130 -8.10 16.67 -13.48
C VAL A 130 -9.21 17.60 -13.01
#